data_AF-A0A1A0X5M8-F1
#
_entry.id   AF-A0A1A0X5M8-F1
#
_cell.length_a   1.000
_cell.length_b   1.000
_cell.length_c   1.000
_cell.angle_alpha   90.00
_cell.angle_beta   90.00
_cell.angle_gamma   90.00
#
_symmetry.space_group_name_H-M   'P 1'
#
loop_
_entity.id
_entity.type
_entity.pdbx_description
1 polymer ?
#
loop_
_entity_poly.entity_id
_entity_poly.type
_entity_poly.pdbx_seq_one_letter_code
_entity_poly.pdbx_strand_id
1 'polypeptide(L)'
;MAHAVAATPSDQVLVCLEWSESFAGWASAVGAYDAAADSVVPALDSEVVSDFEYLLMWDTEIFEGAKRGWGRERIHPTLRKLKTAGLDEQFVMTYALGLGASANLARHLAKHYGVV
;
A
#
# COMPACT_ATOMS: atom_id res chain seq x y z
N MET A 1 -33.29 25.65 -3.73
CA MET A 1 -33.95 24.33 -3.61
C MET A 1 -32.90 23.28 -3.94
N ALA A 2 -32.35 22.60 -2.93
CA ALA A 2 -31.42 21.49 -3.12
C ALA A 2 -32.22 20.19 -2.89
N HIS A 3 -32.22 19.31 -3.88
CA HIS A 3 -32.85 18.00 -3.78
C HIS A 3 -31.97 17.09 -2.92
N ALA A 4 -32.48 16.67 -1.76
CA ALA A 4 -31.89 15.57 -1.01
C ALA A 4 -32.31 14.26 -1.68
N VAL A 5 -31.33 13.53 -2.23
CA VAL A 5 -31.52 12.14 -2.61
C VAL A 5 -31.40 11.31 -1.34
N ALA A 6 -32.46 10.59 -0.97
CA ALA A 6 -32.46 9.71 0.17
C ALA A 6 -31.51 8.52 -0.11
N ALA A 7 -30.32 8.55 0.50
CA ALA A 7 -29.48 7.38 0.61
C ALA A 7 -30.22 6.36 1.48
N THR A 8 -30.50 5.18 0.92
CA THR A 8 -31.03 4.06 1.69
C THR A 8 -29.96 3.66 2.70
N PRO A 9 -30.27 3.50 4.00
CA PRO A 9 -29.26 3.11 4.96
C PRO A 9 -28.88 1.66 4.66
N SER A 10 -27.75 1.46 3.98
CA SER A 10 -27.05 0.20 4.08
C SER A 10 -26.54 0.10 5.52
N ASP A 11 -26.66 -1.06 6.15
CA ASP A 11 -26.02 -1.37 7.45
C ASP A 11 -24.49 -1.44 7.32
N GLN A 12 -23.89 -0.62 6.44
CA GLN A 12 -22.47 -0.52 6.22
C GLN A 12 -21.89 0.38 7.30
N VAL A 13 -21.06 -0.22 8.15
CA VAL A 13 -20.28 0.51 9.14
C VAL A 13 -19.26 1.36 8.40
N LEU A 14 -19.46 2.67 8.40
CA LEU A 14 -18.46 3.63 7.95
C LEU A 14 -17.43 3.79 9.08
N VAL A 15 -16.22 3.22 8.88
CA VAL A 15 -15.12 3.38 9.84
C VAL A 15 -14.31 4.61 9.44
N CYS A 16 -14.60 5.74 10.09
CA CYS A 16 -13.81 6.96 9.94
C CYS A 16 -12.58 6.89 10.84
N LEU A 17 -11.40 6.92 10.23
CA LEU A 17 -10.14 7.05 10.94
C LEU A 17 -9.56 8.41 10.58
N GLU A 18 -9.08 9.16 11.57
CA GLU A 18 -8.15 10.25 11.31
C GLU A 18 -6.78 9.61 11.10
N TRP A 19 -6.20 9.77 9.91
CA TRP A 19 -4.89 9.19 9.60
C TRP A 19 -3.87 10.28 9.24
N SER A 20 -2.65 10.09 9.71
CA SER A 20 -1.51 10.91 9.32
C SER A 20 -1.00 10.54 7.93
N GLU A 21 -0.18 11.41 7.32
CA GLU A 21 0.52 11.13 6.04
C GLU A 21 1.23 9.76 6.02
N SER A 22 1.63 9.27 7.21
CA SER A 22 2.23 7.94 7.39
C SER A 22 1.32 6.75 7.03
N PHE A 23 0.04 6.95 6.73
CA PHE A 23 -0.92 5.92 6.29
C PHE A 23 -1.42 6.11 4.85
N ALA A 24 -0.81 7.03 4.09
CA ALA A 24 -1.20 7.30 2.71
C ALA A 24 -1.20 6.04 1.81
N GLY A 25 -0.25 5.12 2.03
CA GLY A 25 -0.20 3.85 1.30
C GLY A 25 -1.43 2.97 1.58
N TRP A 26 -1.81 2.81 2.85
CA TRP A 26 -3.01 2.06 3.20
C TRP A 26 -4.27 2.70 2.60
N ALA A 27 -4.39 4.02 2.73
CA ALA A 27 -5.53 4.78 2.23
C ALA A 27 -5.68 4.63 0.71
N SER A 28 -4.57 4.68 -0.05
CA SER A 28 -4.58 4.44 -1.49
C SER A 28 -4.95 3.00 -1.85
N ALA A 29 -4.44 2.01 -1.12
CA ALA A 29 -4.72 0.60 -1.38
C ALA A 29 -6.20 0.22 -1.20
N VAL A 30 -6.87 0.78 -0.20
CA VAL A 30 -8.27 0.46 0.09
C VAL A 30 -9.28 1.39 -0.59
N GLY A 31 -8.80 2.40 -1.33
CA GLY A 31 -9.66 3.45 -1.88
C GLY A 31 -10.37 4.24 -0.78
N ALA A 32 -9.65 4.61 0.27
CA ALA A 32 -10.20 5.37 1.38
C ALA A 32 -10.74 6.73 0.90
N TYR A 33 -11.79 7.23 1.55
CA TYR A 33 -12.34 8.53 1.25
C TYR A 33 -11.71 9.61 2.14
N ASP A 34 -11.03 10.57 1.52
CA ASP A 34 -10.45 11.74 2.18
C ASP A 34 -11.52 12.83 2.34
N ALA A 35 -11.97 13.03 3.59
CA ALA A 35 -12.98 14.02 3.93
C ALA A 35 -12.48 15.47 3.81
N ALA A 36 -11.18 15.73 3.94
CA ALA A 36 -10.64 17.07 3.80
C ALA A 36 -10.63 17.52 2.33
N ALA A 37 -10.38 16.57 1.42
CA ALA A 37 -10.42 16.78 -0.01
C ALA A 37 -11.78 16.49 -0.66
N ASP A 38 -12.77 16.01 0.12
CA ASP A 38 -14.09 15.57 -0.36
C ASP A 38 -13.99 14.62 -1.58
N SER A 39 -13.06 13.67 -1.52
CA SER A 39 -12.78 12.78 -2.65
C SER A 39 -12.17 11.45 -2.20
N VAL A 40 -12.21 10.45 -3.08
CA VAL A 40 -11.54 9.16 -2.84
C VAL A 40 -10.05 9.33 -3.11
N VAL A 41 -9.21 8.80 -2.23
CA VAL A 41 -7.75 8.77 -2.40
C VAL A 41 -7.44 8.03 -3.71
N PRO A 42 -6.69 8.65 -4.64
CA PRO A 42 -6.35 8.02 -5.90
C PRO A 42 -5.65 6.68 -5.71
N ALA A 43 -6.04 5.69 -6.51
CA ALA A 43 -5.30 4.45 -6.64
C ALA A 43 -3.94 4.71 -7.32
N LEU A 44 -2.98 3.84 -7.05
CA LEU A 44 -1.73 3.82 -7.81
C LEU A 44 -1.99 3.42 -9.27
N ASP A 45 -1.04 3.76 -10.14
CA ASP A 45 -1.04 3.27 -11.52
C ASP A 45 -1.07 1.73 -11.54
N SER A 46 -1.82 1.15 -12.47
CA SER A 46 -2.00 -0.30 -12.59
C SER A 46 -0.69 -1.10 -12.71
N GLU A 47 0.36 -0.52 -13.31
CA GLU A 47 1.67 -1.13 -13.39
C GLU A 47 2.33 -1.20 -12.00
N VAL A 48 2.20 -0.12 -11.22
CA VAL A 48 2.72 -0.05 -9.84
C VAL A 48 1.97 -1.02 -8.94
N VAL A 49 0.64 -1.13 -9.09
CA VAL A 49 -0.17 -2.13 -8.37
C VAL A 49 0.31 -3.54 -8.69
N SER A 50 0.51 -3.85 -9.98
CA SER A 50 0.99 -5.17 -10.42
C SER A 50 2.38 -5.48 -9.87
N ASP A 51 3.28 -4.50 -9.82
CA ASP A 51 4.60 -4.64 -9.22
C ASP A 51 4.49 -4.94 -7.71
N PHE A 52 3.56 -4.32 -6.97
CA PHE A 52 3.30 -4.63 -5.56
C PHE A 52 2.75 -6.05 -5.36
N GLU A 53 1.75 -6.45 -6.14
CA GLU A 53 1.17 -7.80 -6.05
C GLU A 53 2.23 -8.87 -6.34
N TYR A 54 3.01 -8.67 -7.40
CA TYR A 54 4.13 -9.55 -7.75
C TYR A 54 5.16 -9.64 -6.61
N LEU A 55 5.49 -8.52 -6.00
CA LEU A 55 6.44 -8.45 -4.89
C LEU A 55 5.94 -9.23 -3.66
N LEU A 56 4.65 -9.14 -3.34
CA LEU A 56 4.04 -9.82 -2.19
C LEU A 56 3.94 -11.35 -2.37
N MET A 57 4.07 -11.87 -3.59
CA MET A 57 4.17 -13.31 -3.84
C MET A 57 5.48 -13.93 -3.35
N TRP A 58 6.52 -13.13 -3.14
CA TRP A 58 7.85 -13.59 -2.69
C TRP A 58 8.01 -13.45 -1.17
N ASP A 59 7.01 -13.90 -0.41
CA ASP A 59 6.98 -13.77 1.05
C ASP A 59 8.19 -14.42 1.72
N THR A 60 8.62 -15.58 1.22
CA THR A 60 9.78 -16.34 1.69
C THR A 60 11.06 -15.52 1.51
N GLU A 61 11.29 -14.95 0.33
CA GLU A 61 12.46 -14.10 0.07
C GLU A 61 12.45 -12.80 0.89
N ILE A 62 11.26 -12.22 1.09
CA ILE A 62 11.09 -11.06 1.97
C ILE A 62 11.44 -11.43 3.42
N PHE A 63 11.02 -12.59 3.92
CA PHE A 63 11.24 -13.05 5.29
C PHE A 63 12.66 -13.55 5.56
N GLU A 64 13.12 -14.54 4.81
CA GLU A 64 14.38 -15.25 5.04
C GLU A 64 15.60 -14.39 4.67
N GLY A 65 15.34 -13.28 3.99
CA GLY A 65 16.30 -12.25 3.74
C GLY A 65 16.89 -12.41 2.36
N ALA A 66 16.34 -11.61 1.45
CA ALA A 66 16.98 -11.08 0.25
C ALA A 66 18.33 -10.35 0.49
N LYS A 67 19.05 -10.68 1.58
CA LYS A 67 20.34 -10.13 1.95
C LYS A 67 21.39 -10.42 0.88
N ARG A 68 21.34 -11.59 0.20
CA ARG A 68 22.29 -12.02 -0.86
C ARG A 68 21.67 -13.03 -1.85
N GLY A 69 22.29 -13.17 -3.02
CA GLY A 69 21.97 -14.23 -4.00
C GLY A 69 20.63 -14.04 -4.73
N TRP A 70 20.08 -15.14 -5.23
CA TRP A 70 18.89 -15.19 -6.09
C TRP A 70 17.65 -14.52 -5.47
N GLY A 71 17.46 -14.60 -4.14
CA GLY A 71 16.34 -13.93 -3.47
C GLY A 71 16.40 -12.40 -3.57
N ARG A 72 17.61 -11.83 -3.58
CA ARG A 72 17.82 -10.39 -3.79
C ARG A 72 17.40 -9.96 -5.19
N GLU A 73 17.76 -10.76 -6.19
CA GLU A 73 17.45 -10.47 -7.60
C GLU A 73 15.95 -10.54 -7.89
N ARG A 74 15.17 -11.29 -7.11
CA ARG A 74 13.71 -11.37 -7.28
C ARG A 74 12.97 -10.15 -6.79
N ILE A 75 13.36 -9.60 -5.63
CA ILE A 75 12.60 -8.52 -5.00
C ILE A 75 13.23 -7.12 -5.22
N HIS A 76 14.57 -6.98 -5.23
CA HIS A 76 15.21 -5.67 -5.31
C HIS A 76 14.92 -4.89 -6.61
N PRO A 77 14.83 -5.51 -7.80
CA PRO A 77 14.48 -4.76 -9.01
C PRO A 77 13.12 -4.07 -8.87
N THR A 78 12.12 -4.78 -8.35
CA THR A 78 10.78 -4.21 -8.11
C THR A 78 10.83 -3.12 -7.05
N LEU A 79 11.53 -3.32 -5.93
CA LEU A 79 11.68 -2.28 -4.91
C LEU A 79 12.33 -1.00 -5.47
N ARG A 80 13.32 -1.13 -6.37
CA ARG A 80 13.95 0.03 -7.04
C ARG A 80 13.00 0.73 -8.00
N LYS A 81 12.14 0.00 -8.70
CA LYS A 81 11.09 0.61 -9.53
C LYS A 81 10.15 1.46 -8.67
N LEU A 82 9.66 0.91 -7.56
CA LEU A 82 8.79 1.62 -6.61
C LEU A 82 9.47 2.90 -6.07
N LYS A 83 10.78 2.82 -5.77
CA LYS A 83 11.57 3.99 -5.35
C LYS A 83 11.74 5.03 -6.46
N THR A 84 11.91 4.58 -7.69
CA THR A 84 11.98 5.46 -8.87
C THR A 84 10.63 6.14 -9.14
N ALA A 85 9.52 5.47 -8.81
CA ALA A 85 8.17 6.03 -8.85
C ALA A 85 7.90 7.05 -7.72
N GLY A 86 8.88 7.32 -6.85
CA GLY A 86 8.79 8.34 -5.81
C GLY A 86 8.08 7.89 -4.54
N LEU A 87 7.80 6.60 -4.39
CA LEU A 87 7.18 6.08 -3.17
C LEU A 87 8.22 6.03 -2.05
N ASP A 88 7.84 6.44 -0.84
CA ASP A 88 8.70 6.32 0.34
C ASP A 88 8.50 4.97 1.05
N GLU A 89 9.39 4.67 2.00
CA GLU A 89 9.37 3.42 2.78
C GLU A 89 8.06 3.23 3.54
N GLN A 90 7.52 4.31 4.11
CA GLN A 90 6.32 4.28 4.92
C GLN A 90 5.07 4.02 4.06
N PHE A 91 5.03 4.62 2.87
CA PHE A 91 4.02 4.35 1.87
C PHE A 91 4.05 2.87 1.46
N VAL A 92 5.22 2.33 1.11
CA VAL A 92 5.37 0.92 0.71
C VAL A 92 4.90 -0.04 1.81
N MET A 93 5.29 0.23 3.06
CA MET A 93 4.88 -0.58 4.19
C MET A 93 3.36 -0.56 4.39
N THR A 94 2.75 0.63 4.39
CA THR A 94 1.31 0.77 4.67
C THR A 94 0.44 0.35 3.49
N TYR A 95 0.92 0.49 2.25
CA TYR A 95 0.27 -0.04 1.06
C TYR A 95 0.20 -1.57 1.12
N ALA A 96 1.31 -2.24 1.47
CA ALA A 96 1.32 -3.69 1.66
C ALA A 96 0.29 -4.14 2.72
N LEU A 97 0.19 -3.42 3.84
CA LEU A 97 -0.86 -3.68 4.85
C LEU A 97 -2.26 -3.52 4.28
N GLY A 98 -2.51 -2.50 3.46
CA GLY A 98 -3.79 -2.27 2.80
C GLY A 98 -4.18 -3.38 1.83
N LEU A 99 -3.19 -4.00 1.16
CA LEU A 99 -3.38 -5.21 0.34
C LEU A 99 -3.57 -6.49 1.16
N GLY A 100 -3.56 -6.41 2.50
CA GLY A 100 -3.76 -7.56 3.38
C GLY A 100 -2.50 -8.30 3.79
N ALA A 101 -1.30 -7.75 3.52
CA ALA A 101 -0.06 -8.33 4.04
C ALA A 101 -0.03 -8.33 5.57
N SER A 102 0.58 -9.35 6.16
CA SER A 102 0.81 -9.35 7.62
C SER A 102 1.73 -8.21 8.04
N ALA A 103 1.55 -7.69 9.26
CA ALA A 103 2.44 -6.67 9.83
C ALA A 103 3.91 -7.14 9.94
N ASN A 104 4.14 -8.45 10.00
CA ASN A 104 5.49 -9.01 9.95
C ASN A 104 6.08 -8.91 8.55
N LEU A 105 5.32 -9.26 7.52
CA LEU A 105 5.75 -9.20 6.13
C LEU A 105 6.04 -7.75 5.71
N ALA A 106 5.10 -6.83 6.00
CA ALA A 106 5.24 -5.41 5.70
C ALA A 106 6.50 -4.78 6.34
N ARG A 107 6.82 -5.16 7.59
CA ARG A 107 8.06 -4.71 8.27
C ARG A 107 9.33 -5.26 7.64
N HIS A 108 9.33 -6.50 7.16
CA HIS A 108 10.49 -7.06 6.47
C HIS A 108 10.67 -6.42 5.10
N LEU A 109 9.57 -6.17 4.40
CA LEU A 109 9.56 -5.44 3.14
C LEU A 109 10.17 -4.04 3.29
N ALA A 110 9.74 -3.27 4.30
CA ALA A 110 10.29 -1.94 4.59
C ALA A 110 11.82 -1.97 4.82
N LYS A 111 12.32 -2.98 5.56
CA LYS A 111 13.76 -3.16 5.76
C LYS A 111 14.53 -3.39 4.46
N HIS A 112 13.98 -4.15 3.51
CA HIS A 112 14.60 -4.32 2.19
C HIS A 112 14.52 -3.04 1.36
N TYR A 113 13.44 -2.28 1.50
CA TYR A 113 13.25 -1.00 0.84
C TYR A 113 14.28 0.06 1.26
N GLY A 114 14.61 0.11 2.56
CA GLY A 114 15.61 1.03 3.10
C GLY A 114 17.03 0.81 2.59
N VAL A 115 17.32 -0.36 1.98
CA VAL A 115 18.67 -0.74 1.52
C VAL A 115 18.80 -0.84 -0.02
N VAL A 116 17.75 -0.53 -0.78
CA VAL A 116 17.78 -0.51 -2.26
C VAL A 116 18.04 0.85 -2.87
#